data_AF-A0A380BVL4-F1
#
_entry.id   AF-A0A380BVL4-F1
#
_cell.length_a   1.000
_cell.length_b   1.000
_cell.length_c   1.000
_cell.angle_alpha   90.00
_cell.angle_beta   90.00
_cell.angle_gamma   90.00
#
_symmetry.space_group_name_H-M   'P 1'
#
loop_
_entity.id
_entity.type
_entity.pdbx_description
1 polymer ?
#
loop_
_entity_poly.entity_id
_entity_poly.type
_entity_poly.pdbx_seq_one_letter_code
_entity_poly.pdbx_strand_id
1 'polypeptide(L)'
;MKFGKRYSNITVFMAMLHGVIIGIAAIAVVGIIFVGAEGNRTVDKIENEIPASGPAEDKENDTSANKTTGSLALYAKQHGAFTTSVSAATFIAEDPSLSTAAIIQSDGQYFVWSAVGLSEVEIEGILEEGTYKKEFSINPTSCDMVHTTNLWEVLEADDIAKIKQLASKNDDEKAKELARHIDTITAFTNDLKVIRLHLLSKYANTNDCVKISF
;
A
#
# COMPACT_ATOMS: atom_id res chain seq x y z
N MET A 1 25.06 -39.14 -31.54
CA MET A 1 24.26 -39.59 -30.37
C MET A 1 22.86 -38.97 -30.47
N LYS A 2 21.79 -39.77 -30.52
CA LYS A 2 20.41 -39.29 -30.46
C LYS A 2 19.59 -40.21 -29.55
N PHE A 3 19.25 -39.74 -28.37
CA PHE A 3 18.24 -40.35 -27.50
C PHE A 3 17.01 -39.45 -27.50
N GLY A 4 16.10 -39.68 -28.43
CA GLY A 4 14.73 -39.16 -28.34
C GLY A 4 13.88 -40.17 -27.58
N LYS A 5 13.67 -39.96 -26.27
CA LYS A 5 12.68 -40.75 -25.52
C LYS A 5 11.29 -40.32 -25.99
N ARG A 6 10.61 -41.18 -26.75
CA ARG A 6 9.18 -41.07 -27.06
C ARG A 6 8.41 -41.45 -25.81
N TYR A 7 7.80 -40.49 -25.14
CA TYR A 7 6.84 -40.76 -24.08
C TYR A 7 5.55 -41.30 -24.70
N SER A 8 5.05 -42.42 -24.18
CA SER A 8 3.82 -43.03 -24.65
C SER A 8 2.63 -42.12 -24.34
N ASN A 9 1.69 -41.99 -25.28
CA ASN A 9 0.48 -41.17 -25.12
C ASN A 9 -0.32 -41.55 -23.84
N ILE A 10 -0.20 -42.80 -23.39
CA ILE A 10 -0.78 -43.29 -22.12
C ILE A 10 -0.17 -42.59 -20.90
N THR A 11 1.14 -42.35 -20.89
CA THR A 11 1.82 -41.70 -19.76
C THR A 11 1.44 -40.23 -19.64
N VAL A 12 1.25 -39.55 -20.78
CA VAL A 12 0.80 -38.16 -20.82
C VAL A 12 -0.65 -38.04 -20.36
N PHE A 13 -1.52 -38.97 -20.77
CA PHE A 13 -2.91 -39.02 -20.31
C PHE A 13 -3.01 -39.26 -18.79
N MET A 14 -2.19 -40.15 -18.25
CA MET A 14 -2.21 -40.46 -16.81
C MET A 14 -1.68 -39.30 -15.95
N ALA A 15 -0.76 -38.49 -16.48
CA ALA A 15 -0.29 -37.27 -15.84
C ALA A 15 -1.36 -36.17 -15.86
N MET A 16 -2.09 -36.01 -16.97
CA MET A 16 -3.23 -35.09 -17.05
C MET A 16 -4.34 -35.47 -16.07
N LEU A 17 -4.67 -36.75 -15.96
CA LEU A 17 -5.69 -37.25 -15.02
C LEU A 17 -5.31 -36.96 -13.57
N HIS A 18 -4.04 -37.16 -13.20
CA HIS A 18 -3.55 -36.81 -11.86
C HIS A 18 -3.64 -35.30 -11.58
N GLY A 19 -3.31 -34.46 -12.57
CA GLY A 19 -3.42 -33.00 -12.43
C GLY A 19 -4.86 -32.54 -12.14
N VAL A 20 -5.85 -33.14 -12.80
CA VAL A 20 -7.27 -32.83 -12.57
C VAL A 20 -7.73 -33.23 -11.16
N ILE A 21 -7.33 -34.42 -10.68
CA ILE A 21 -7.71 -34.89 -9.34
C ILE A 21 -7.14 -33.97 -8.25
N ILE A 22 -5.87 -33.55 -8.39
CA ILE A 22 -5.23 -32.63 -7.44
C ILE A 22 -5.91 -31.26 -7.48
N GLY A 23 -6.26 -30.76 -8.67
CA GLY A 23 -7.00 -29.50 -8.82
C GLY A 23 -8.37 -29.52 -8.13
N ILE A 24 -9.14 -30.60 -8.29
CA ILE A 24 -10.45 -30.76 -7.62
C ILE A 24 -10.28 -30.80 -6.09
N ALA A 25 -9.26 -31.49 -5.59
CA ALA A 25 -8.99 -31.54 -4.15
C ALA A 25 -8.63 -30.16 -3.57
N ALA A 26 -7.83 -29.36 -4.29
CA ALA A 26 -7.49 -28.01 -3.86
C ALA A 26 -8.71 -27.07 -3.79
N ILE A 27 -9.59 -27.13 -4.79
CA ILE A 27 -10.85 -26.34 -4.82
C ILE A 27 -11.78 -26.76 -3.68
N ALA A 28 -11.87 -28.06 -3.37
CA ALA A 28 -12.69 -28.55 -2.27
C ALA A 28 -12.21 -28.04 -0.90
N VAL A 29 -10.90 -28.00 -0.66
CA VAL A 29 -10.32 -27.47 0.59
C VAL A 29 -10.64 -25.97 0.74
N VAL A 30 -10.47 -25.20 -0.32
CA VAL A 30 -10.81 -23.76 -0.32
C VAL A 30 -12.31 -23.55 -0.10
N GLY A 31 -13.16 -24.35 -0.76
CA GLY A 31 -14.62 -24.30 -0.58
C GLY A 31 -15.06 -24.59 0.86
N ILE A 32 -14.42 -25.56 1.54
CA ILE A 32 -14.72 -25.86 2.95
C ILE A 32 -14.30 -24.69 3.86
N ILE A 33 -13.17 -24.03 3.58
CA ILE A 33 -12.73 -22.86 4.34
C ILE A 33 -13.73 -21.70 4.17
N PHE A 34 -14.21 -21.45 2.96
CA PHE A 34 -15.23 -20.42 2.71
C PHE A 34 -16.58 -20.74 3.37
N VAL A 35 -17.04 -22.00 3.29
CA VAL A 35 -18.29 -22.43 3.95
C VAL A 35 -18.18 -22.43 5.47
N GLY A 36 -17.00 -22.67 6.03
CA GLY A 36 -16.74 -22.63 7.47
C GLY A 36 -16.55 -21.22 8.05
N ALA A 37 -16.19 -20.24 7.22
CA ALA A 37 -15.91 -18.86 7.64
C ALA A 37 -17.15 -17.95 7.62
N GLU A 38 -18.25 -18.36 6.97
CA GLU A 38 -19.43 -17.52 6.80
C GLU A 38 -20.70 -18.20 7.32
N GLY A 39 -21.11 -17.79 8.51
CA GLY A 39 -22.50 -17.96 8.94
C GLY A 39 -23.44 -17.24 7.96
N ASN A 40 -24.19 -18.04 7.21
CA ASN A 40 -25.45 -17.69 6.54
C ASN A 40 -25.41 -16.49 5.58
N ARG A 41 -24.91 -16.71 4.35
CA ARG A 41 -25.27 -15.90 3.19
C ARG A 41 -25.66 -16.79 2.02
N THR A 42 -26.91 -16.63 1.58
CA THR A 42 -27.50 -17.28 0.42
C THR A 42 -26.75 -16.89 -0.86
N VAL A 43 -26.32 -17.90 -1.61
CA VAL A 43 -25.64 -17.79 -2.90
C VAL A 43 -26.66 -17.41 -3.98
N ASP A 44 -26.51 -16.25 -4.59
CA ASP A 44 -27.11 -15.95 -5.89
C ASP A 44 -26.05 -16.04 -6.99
N LYS A 45 -26.25 -17.03 -7.85
CA LYS A 45 -25.89 -17.19 -9.26
C LYS A 45 -24.63 -16.46 -9.79
N ILE A 46 -23.59 -17.26 -10.06
CA ILE A 46 -22.45 -16.92 -10.92
C ILE A 46 -22.93 -16.90 -12.38
N GLU A 47 -22.81 -15.75 -13.05
CA GLU A 47 -22.84 -15.66 -14.50
C GLU A 47 -21.47 -15.18 -14.99
N ASN A 48 -20.96 -15.89 -16.01
CA ASN A 48 -19.65 -15.74 -16.61
C ASN A 48 -19.42 -14.32 -17.14
N GLU A 49 -18.23 -13.77 -16.93
CA GLU A 49 -17.46 -13.13 -18.00
C GLU A 49 -15.99 -12.92 -17.58
N ILE A 50 -15.08 -13.52 -18.33
CA ILE A 50 -13.65 -13.20 -18.32
C ILE A 50 -13.44 -12.17 -19.42
N PRO A 51 -12.71 -11.05 -19.19
CA PRO A 51 -12.01 -10.41 -20.28
C PRO A 51 -10.50 -10.47 -20.06
N ALA A 52 -9.84 -11.09 -21.02
CA ALA A 52 -8.41 -11.03 -21.27
C ALA A 52 -8.02 -9.63 -21.81
N SER A 53 -6.82 -9.18 -21.44
CA SER A 53 -6.25 -7.88 -21.80
C SER A 53 -5.88 -7.74 -23.29
N GLY A 54 -6.01 -6.52 -23.83
CA GLY A 54 -5.34 -6.03 -25.04
C GLY A 54 -5.46 -4.49 -25.15
N PRO A 55 -4.48 -3.76 -25.71
CA PRO A 55 -4.28 -2.32 -25.47
C PRO A 55 -4.82 -1.39 -26.57
N ALA A 56 -5.30 -0.20 -26.18
CA ALA A 56 -5.37 1.05 -26.96
C ALA A 56 -5.85 2.19 -26.03
N GLU A 57 -4.97 3.15 -25.71
CA GLU A 57 -4.92 4.52 -26.26
C GLU A 57 -5.98 5.49 -25.70
N ASP A 58 -5.45 6.37 -24.84
CA ASP A 58 -5.75 7.79 -24.61
C ASP A 58 -7.19 8.28 -24.84
N LYS A 59 -7.83 8.61 -23.72
CA LYS A 59 -8.73 9.77 -23.64
C LYS A 59 -8.37 10.61 -22.42
N GLU A 60 -7.69 11.72 -22.69
CA GLU A 60 -7.85 12.95 -21.93
C GLU A 60 -9.34 13.23 -21.74
N ASN A 61 -9.80 13.24 -20.49
CA ASN A 61 -10.70 14.27 -19.99
C ASN A 61 -10.87 14.16 -18.48
N ASP A 62 -10.58 15.27 -17.81
CA ASP A 62 -11.12 15.72 -16.53
C ASP A 62 -11.32 14.68 -15.43
N THR A 63 -10.35 14.58 -14.53
CA THR A 63 -10.65 14.18 -13.15
C THR A 63 -10.76 15.43 -12.28
N SER A 64 -11.91 16.11 -12.39
CA SER A 64 -12.47 16.77 -11.23
C SER A 64 -12.73 15.67 -10.21
N ALA A 65 -11.91 15.66 -9.17
CA ALA A 65 -11.95 14.78 -8.02
C ALA A 65 -13.38 14.38 -7.63
N ASN A 66 -13.74 13.12 -7.92
CA ASN A 66 -14.81 12.47 -7.19
C ASN A 66 -14.25 12.15 -5.80
N LYS A 67 -14.39 13.13 -4.90
CA LYS A 67 -13.91 13.08 -3.51
C LYS A 67 -14.71 12.00 -2.77
N THR A 68 -14.28 10.75 -2.86
CA THR A 68 -14.73 9.70 -1.95
C THR A 68 -14.24 10.08 -0.56
N THR A 69 -15.14 10.66 0.23
CA THR A 69 -14.91 11.04 1.62
C THR A 69 -14.47 9.81 2.42
N GLY A 70 -13.15 9.60 2.52
CA GLY A 70 -12.55 8.60 3.39
C GLY A 70 -11.40 7.79 2.82
N SER A 71 -11.03 7.87 1.54
CA SER A 71 -9.86 7.12 1.04
C SER A 71 -8.98 8.00 0.16
N LEU A 72 -7.66 7.97 0.39
CA LEU A 72 -6.67 8.74 -0.37
C LEU A 72 -5.66 7.75 -0.95
N ALA A 73 -5.64 7.71 -2.27
CA ALA A 73 -4.63 6.97 -3.04
C ALA A 73 -3.30 7.73 -3.00
N LEU A 74 -2.22 6.99 -2.80
CA LEU A 74 -0.87 7.50 -2.64
C LEU A 74 0.12 6.53 -3.28
N TYR A 75 1.34 7.01 -3.49
CA TYR A 75 2.43 6.23 -4.06
C TYR A 75 3.66 6.35 -3.19
N ALA A 76 4.32 5.24 -2.87
CA ALA A 76 5.55 5.21 -2.10
C ALA A 76 6.75 4.82 -2.96
N LYS A 77 7.91 5.41 -2.68
CA LYS A 77 9.21 4.89 -3.11
C LYS A 77 9.67 3.85 -2.10
N GLN A 78 9.55 2.58 -2.46
CA GLN A 78 9.86 1.43 -1.60
C GLN A 78 11.24 0.85 -1.92
N HIS A 79 11.98 0.52 -0.86
CA HIS A 79 13.30 -0.10 -0.91
C HIS A 79 13.27 -1.59 -0.55
N GLY A 80 12.32 -1.99 0.31
CA GLY A 80 12.25 -3.37 0.78
C GLY A 80 10.95 -3.67 1.53
N ALA A 81 10.65 -4.96 1.64
CA ALA A 81 9.59 -5.50 2.49
C ALA A 81 10.19 -6.63 3.34
N PHE A 82 9.93 -6.58 4.65
CA PHE A 82 10.54 -7.44 5.63
C PHE A 82 9.48 -8.10 6.51
N THR A 83 9.78 -9.28 7.03
CA THR A 83 8.90 -10.01 7.96
C THR A 83 9.10 -9.58 9.42
N THR A 84 10.16 -8.84 9.73
CA THR A 84 10.44 -8.35 11.09
C THR A 84 10.87 -6.88 11.06
N SER A 85 10.53 -6.14 12.12
CA SER A 85 10.95 -4.76 12.31
C SER A 85 12.47 -4.64 12.45
N VAL A 86 13.12 -5.62 13.09
CA VAL A 86 14.57 -5.65 13.26
C VAL A 86 15.28 -5.73 11.91
N SER A 87 14.84 -6.63 11.02
CA SER A 87 15.44 -6.74 9.69
C SER A 87 15.28 -5.45 8.86
N ALA A 88 14.11 -4.82 8.92
CA ALA A 88 13.87 -3.54 8.26
C ALA A 88 14.76 -2.42 8.83
N ALA A 89 14.93 -2.37 10.16
CA ALA A 89 15.78 -1.38 10.81
C ALA A 89 17.27 -1.60 10.50
N THR A 90 17.73 -2.86 10.50
CA THR A 90 19.10 -3.21 10.10
C THR A 90 19.37 -2.78 8.66
N PHE A 91 18.43 -3.05 7.74
CA PHE A 91 18.56 -2.61 6.34
C PHE A 91 18.72 -1.09 6.21
N ILE A 92 17.95 -0.30 6.95
CA ILE A 92 18.11 1.16 6.99
C ILE A 92 19.48 1.56 7.57
N ALA A 93 19.93 0.88 8.63
CA ALA A 93 21.19 1.21 9.30
C ALA A 93 22.43 0.88 8.46
N GLU A 94 22.34 -0.07 7.53
CA GLU A 94 23.43 -0.45 6.63
C GLU A 94 23.64 0.52 5.47
N ASP A 95 22.63 1.35 5.14
CA ASP A 95 22.71 2.32 4.05
C ASP A 95 22.39 3.76 4.53
N PRO A 96 23.42 4.64 4.66
CA PRO A 96 23.22 6.04 5.03
C PRO A 96 22.29 6.84 4.12
N SER A 97 22.11 6.41 2.86
CA SER A 97 21.18 7.05 1.92
C SER A 97 19.72 6.96 2.41
N LEU A 98 19.43 5.98 3.28
CA LEU A 98 18.11 5.74 3.88
C LEU A 98 17.90 6.49 5.20
N SER A 99 18.72 7.48 5.53
CA SER A 99 18.62 8.26 6.77
C SER A 99 17.26 8.96 7.00
N THR A 100 16.51 9.23 5.93
CA THR A 100 15.14 9.78 5.99
C THR A 100 14.06 8.75 5.65
N ALA A 101 14.42 7.47 5.54
CA ALA A 101 13.46 6.41 5.33
C ALA A 101 12.65 6.15 6.61
N ALA A 102 11.45 5.61 6.43
CA ALA A 102 10.61 5.17 7.53
C ALA A 102 10.12 3.74 7.29
N ILE A 103 9.93 3.03 8.40
CA ILE A 103 9.31 1.70 8.40
C ILE A 103 7.80 1.89 8.52
N ILE A 104 7.07 1.30 7.61
CA ILE A 104 5.61 1.24 7.61
C ILE A 104 5.19 -0.19 7.91
N GLN A 105 4.36 -0.37 8.93
CA GLN A 105 3.81 -1.68 9.26
C GLN A 105 2.42 -1.83 8.67
N SER A 106 2.20 -2.88 7.87
CA SER A 106 0.87 -3.24 7.37
C SER A 106 0.81 -4.74 7.13
N ASP A 107 -0.32 -5.36 7.49
CA ASP A 107 -0.60 -6.79 7.26
C ASP A 107 0.52 -7.75 7.75
N GLY A 108 1.14 -7.41 8.89
CA GLY A 108 2.21 -8.21 9.49
C GLY A 108 3.56 -8.12 8.75
N GLN A 109 3.69 -7.21 7.79
CA GLN A 109 4.94 -6.91 7.09
C GLN A 109 5.45 -5.51 7.45
N TYR A 110 6.74 -5.30 7.24
CA TYR A 110 7.46 -4.05 7.49
C TYR A 110 8.06 -3.55 6.19
N PHE A 111 7.52 -2.47 5.66
CA PHE A 111 7.95 -1.86 4.41
C PHE A 111 8.90 -0.71 4.69
N VAL A 112 10.03 -0.66 3.99
CA VAL A 112 10.98 0.46 4.06
C VAL A 112 10.69 1.40 2.91
N TRP A 113 10.15 2.59 3.23
CA TRP A 113 9.83 3.64 2.26
C TRP A 113 10.71 4.86 2.52
N SER A 114 11.04 5.60 1.45
CA SER A 114 11.84 6.84 1.53
C SER A 114 11.09 8.10 1.11
N ALA A 115 9.97 7.95 0.43
CA ALA A 115 9.13 9.06 -0.02
C ALA A 115 7.70 8.57 -0.25
N VAL A 116 6.71 9.45 -0.04
CA VAL A 116 5.30 9.24 -0.39
C VAL A 116 4.78 10.43 -1.20
N GLY A 117 4.34 10.18 -2.43
CA GLY A 117 3.76 11.17 -3.36
C GLY A 117 2.25 11.08 -3.44
N LEU A 118 1.62 12.18 -3.89
CA LEU A 118 0.17 12.22 -4.19
C LEU A 118 -0.15 11.64 -5.56
N SER A 119 0.85 11.57 -6.44
CA SER A 119 0.74 11.05 -7.79
C SER A 119 1.87 10.08 -8.09
N GLU A 120 1.62 9.21 -9.06
CA GLU A 120 2.58 8.25 -9.58
C GLU A 120 3.83 8.95 -10.13
N VAL A 121 3.65 10.03 -10.89
CA VAL A 121 4.71 10.83 -11.52
C VAL A 121 5.68 11.41 -10.49
N GLU A 122 5.18 11.85 -9.33
CA GLU A 122 6.03 12.35 -8.24
C GLU A 122 7.04 11.32 -7.72
N ILE A 123 6.67 10.03 -7.75
CA ILE A 123 7.53 8.94 -7.32
C ILE A 123 8.43 8.46 -8.46
N GLU A 124 7.89 8.33 -9.67
CA GLU A 124 8.68 7.89 -10.83
C GLU A 124 9.89 8.79 -11.10
N GLY A 125 9.72 10.11 -10.93
CA GLY A 125 10.80 11.08 -11.09
C GLY A 125 11.95 10.96 -10.09
N ILE A 126 11.81 10.15 -9.03
CA ILE A 126 12.82 9.96 -7.98
C ILE A 126 13.21 8.49 -7.75
N LEU A 127 12.75 7.57 -8.61
CA LEU A 127 13.18 6.17 -8.55
C LEU A 127 14.66 6.04 -8.91
N GLU A 128 15.32 5.13 -8.23
CA GLU A 128 16.71 4.74 -8.45
C GLU A 128 16.85 3.22 -8.49
N GLU A 129 18.02 2.72 -8.90
CA GLU A 129 18.29 1.29 -8.96
C GLU A 129 18.02 0.61 -7.61
N GLY A 130 17.31 -0.52 -7.64
CA GLY A 130 16.93 -1.25 -6.42
C GLY A 130 15.68 -0.69 -5.71
N THR A 131 15.07 0.38 -6.22
CA THR A 131 13.82 0.93 -5.66
C THR A 131 12.63 0.72 -6.60
N TYR A 132 11.44 0.72 -6.03
CA TYR A 132 10.21 0.49 -6.77
C TYR A 132 9.08 1.34 -6.24
N LYS A 133 8.20 1.74 -7.16
CA LYS A 133 6.96 2.41 -6.82
C LYS A 133 5.98 1.40 -6.23
N LYS A 134 5.34 1.78 -5.14
CA LYS A 134 4.24 1.03 -4.52
C LYS A 134 3.01 1.92 -4.42
N GLU A 135 1.95 1.57 -5.14
CA GLU A 135 0.63 2.17 -4.93
C GLU A 135 0.00 1.64 -3.64
N PHE A 136 -0.68 2.52 -2.92
CA PHE A 136 -1.45 2.18 -1.73
C PHE A 136 -2.55 3.20 -1.50
N SER A 137 -3.55 2.84 -0.71
CA SER A 137 -4.56 3.75 -0.20
C SER A 137 -4.45 3.87 1.30
N ILE A 138 -4.76 5.04 1.82
CA ILE A 138 -4.98 5.25 3.25
C ILE A 138 -6.45 5.47 3.51
N ASN A 139 -6.92 5.03 4.67
CA ASN A 139 -8.28 5.23 5.15
C ASN A 139 -8.25 5.70 6.60
N PRO A 140 -9.14 6.59 7.03
CA PRO A 140 -9.25 6.99 8.41
C PRO A 140 -9.77 5.81 9.23
N THR A 141 -9.26 5.67 10.43
CA THR A 141 -9.81 4.78 11.45
C THR A 141 -10.56 5.60 12.50
N SER A 142 -11.16 4.94 13.50
CA SER A 142 -11.89 5.58 14.60
C SER A 142 -11.00 6.30 15.61
N CYS A 143 -9.90 6.90 15.18
CA CYS A 143 -9.03 7.70 16.02
C CYS A 143 -9.57 9.13 16.09
N ASP A 144 -9.72 9.65 17.31
CA ASP A 144 -10.26 10.99 17.51
C ASP A 144 -9.44 12.09 16.82
N MET A 145 -8.15 11.88 16.55
CA MET A 145 -7.30 12.86 15.87
C MET A 145 -7.76 13.13 14.43
N VAL A 146 -8.26 12.14 13.70
CA VAL A 146 -8.69 12.37 12.31
C VAL A 146 -9.87 13.34 12.24
N HIS A 147 -10.75 13.30 13.23
CA HIS A 147 -11.94 14.17 13.27
C HIS A 147 -11.69 15.53 13.93
N THR A 148 -10.65 15.64 14.75
CA THR A 148 -10.33 16.87 15.50
C THR A 148 -9.17 17.67 14.88
N THR A 149 -8.36 17.03 14.04
CA THR A 149 -7.22 17.64 13.35
C THR A 149 -7.43 17.64 11.85
N ASN A 150 -6.88 18.62 11.12
CA ASN A 150 -6.89 18.65 9.65
C ASN A 150 -5.85 17.68 9.06
N LEU A 151 -5.66 16.50 9.66
CA LEU A 151 -4.60 15.55 9.29
C LEU A 151 -4.72 15.13 7.82
N TRP A 152 -5.95 14.93 7.34
CA TRP A 152 -6.17 14.52 5.96
C TRP A 152 -5.79 15.61 4.97
N GLU A 153 -6.21 16.85 5.25
CA GLU A 153 -5.84 18.00 4.43
C GLU A 153 -4.33 18.26 4.47
N VAL A 154 -3.67 17.95 5.59
CA VAL A 154 -2.21 18.01 5.72
C VAL A 154 -1.53 16.95 4.85
N LEU A 155 -2.05 15.72 4.82
CA LEU A 155 -1.51 14.66 3.97
C LEU A 155 -1.72 14.96 2.47
N GLU A 156 -2.83 15.61 2.11
CA GLU A 156 -3.16 16.05 0.75
C GLU A 156 -2.47 17.37 0.34
N ALA A 157 -1.78 18.05 1.26
CA ALA A 157 -1.17 19.34 0.97
C ALA A 157 0.01 19.21 -0.02
N ASP A 158 0.09 20.21 -0.89
CA ASP A 158 1.03 20.36 -1.99
C ASP A 158 2.19 21.35 -1.69
N ASP A 159 2.16 22.00 -0.52
CA ASP A 159 3.23 22.88 -0.06
C ASP A 159 3.33 22.93 1.49
N ILE A 160 4.52 23.31 1.99
CA ILE A 160 4.81 23.32 3.44
C ILE A 160 4.08 24.44 4.17
N ALA A 161 3.83 25.58 3.52
CA ALA A 161 3.16 26.71 4.15
C ALA A 161 1.70 26.34 4.45
N LYS A 162 1.03 25.65 3.52
CA LYS A 162 -0.30 25.09 3.68
C LYS A 162 -0.34 24.03 4.78
N ILE A 163 0.65 23.14 4.85
CA ILE A 163 0.78 22.16 5.96
C ILE A 163 0.81 22.88 7.31
N LYS A 164 1.66 23.90 7.46
CA LYS A 164 1.79 24.67 8.71
C LYS A 164 0.50 25.42 9.05
N GLN A 165 -0.14 26.04 8.05
CA GLN A 165 -1.42 26.73 8.24
C GLN A 165 -2.52 25.77 8.71
N LEU A 166 -2.63 24.58 8.11
CA LEU A 166 -3.63 23.57 8.46
C LEU A 166 -3.39 23.00 9.86
N ALA A 167 -2.13 22.83 10.26
CA ALA A 167 -1.75 22.37 11.59
C ALA A 167 -2.06 23.40 12.69
N SER A 168 -1.94 24.70 12.39
CA SER A 168 -2.21 25.79 13.35
C SER A 168 -3.65 26.31 13.31
N LYS A 169 -4.55 25.69 12.54
CA LYS A 169 -5.92 26.18 12.34
C LYS A 169 -6.80 26.08 13.59
N ASN A 170 -6.52 25.11 14.46
CA ASN A 170 -7.24 24.86 15.71
C ASN A 170 -6.28 24.97 16.91
N ASP A 171 -6.79 25.40 18.06
CA ASP A 171 -5.98 25.58 19.30
C ASP A 171 -6.15 24.43 20.31
N ASP A 172 -6.75 23.31 19.90
CA ASP A 172 -6.88 22.13 20.74
C ASP A 172 -5.53 21.38 20.89
N GLU A 173 -5.44 20.52 21.92
CA GLU A 173 -4.20 19.81 22.25
C GLU A 173 -3.74 18.85 21.13
N LYS A 174 -4.67 18.27 20.36
CA LYS A 174 -4.35 17.35 19.26
C LYS A 174 -3.81 18.11 18.05
N ALA A 175 -4.35 19.29 17.76
CA ALA A 175 -3.82 20.20 16.75
C ALA A 175 -2.40 20.67 17.12
N LYS A 176 -2.16 20.98 18.41
CA LYS A 176 -0.81 21.31 18.93
C LYS A 176 0.16 20.14 18.80
N GLU A 177 -0.29 18.92 19.04
CA GLU A 177 0.52 17.71 18.83
C GLU A 177 0.90 17.53 17.35
N LEU A 178 -0.08 17.65 16.43
CA LEU A 178 0.16 17.59 14.98
C LEU A 178 1.17 18.67 14.54
N ALA A 179 0.99 19.91 14.98
CA ALA A 179 1.90 21.01 14.69
C ALA A 179 3.33 20.71 15.18
N ARG A 180 3.48 20.19 16.41
CA ARG A 180 4.79 19.81 16.97
C ARG A 180 5.47 18.71 16.16
N HIS A 181 4.71 17.71 15.68
CA HIS A 181 5.25 16.68 14.80
C HIS A 181 5.71 17.26 13.47
N ILE A 182 4.91 18.13 12.85
CA ILE A 182 5.27 18.82 11.61
C ILE A 182 6.54 19.67 11.80
N ASP A 183 6.64 20.42 12.91
CA ASP A 183 7.84 21.21 13.22
C ASP A 183 9.07 20.34 13.40
N THR A 184 8.93 19.19 14.08
CA THR A 184 10.03 18.23 14.26
C THR A 184 10.50 17.67 12.92
N ILE A 185 9.57 17.32 12.02
CA ILE A 185 9.91 16.78 10.70
C ILE A 185 10.55 17.85 9.82
N THR A 186 9.95 19.05 9.79
CA THR A 186 10.46 20.16 8.97
C THR A 186 11.78 20.75 9.48
N ALA A 187 12.22 20.40 10.69
CA ALA A 187 13.54 20.74 11.19
C ALA A 187 14.67 20.01 10.45
N PHE A 188 14.41 18.84 9.84
CA PHE A 188 15.43 18.04 9.14
C PHE A 188 15.15 17.82 7.65
N THR A 189 13.96 18.16 7.15
CA THR A 189 13.65 18.05 5.72
C THR A 189 12.71 19.14 5.22
N ASN A 190 12.87 19.53 3.96
CA ASN A 190 11.93 20.37 3.22
C ASN A 190 11.28 19.60 2.04
N ASP A 191 11.50 18.29 1.92
CA ASP A 191 10.83 17.49 0.90
C ASP A 191 9.45 17.04 1.41
N LEU A 192 8.40 17.53 0.75
CA LEU A 192 7.01 17.17 1.04
C LEU A 192 6.76 15.65 1.04
N LYS A 193 7.44 14.91 0.15
CA LYS A 193 7.25 13.46 0.04
C LYS A 193 7.82 12.73 1.25
N VAL A 194 8.90 13.26 1.82
CA VAL A 194 9.51 12.79 3.07
C VAL A 194 8.67 13.23 4.27
N ILE A 195 8.15 14.46 4.25
CA ILE A 195 7.24 14.96 5.30
C ILE A 195 5.99 14.07 5.40
N ARG A 196 5.34 13.80 4.26
CA ARG A 196 4.15 12.95 4.16
C ARG A 196 4.44 11.53 4.64
N LEU A 197 5.60 10.97 4.30
CA LEU A 197 6.05 9.66 4.79
C LEU A 197 6.15 9.61 6.32
N HIS A 198 6.81 10.58 6.95
CA HIS A 198 6.98 10.56 8.40
C HIS A 198 5.68 10.82 9.15
N LEU A 199 4.82 11.70 8.64
CA LEU A 199 3.46 11.85 9.17
C LEU A 199 2.71 10.53 9.08
N LEU A 200 2.68 9.91 7.89
CA LEU A 200 2.00 8.64 7.71
C LEU A 200 2.55 7.56 8.65
N SER A 201 3.87 7.40 8.78
CA SER A 201 4.48 6.43 9.69
C SER A 201 4.05 6.64 11.14
N LYS A 202 4.01 7.90 11.62
CA LYS A 202 3.55 8.22 12.98
C LYS A 202 2.08 7.84 13.18
N TYR A 203 1.21 8.23 12.26
CA TYR A 203 -0.23 8.07 12.42
C TYR A 203 -0.75 6.67 12.03
N ALA A 204 0.00 5.91 11.22
CA ALA A 204 -0.31 4.52 10.89
C ALA A 204 0.25 3.53 11.91
N ASN A 205 1.45 3.76 12.46
CA ASN A 205 2.10 2.78 13.36
C ASN A 205 1.89 3.05 14.85
N THR A 206 1.81 4.31 15.29
CA THR A 206 1.78 4.64 16.73
C THR A 206 0.39 4.95 17.25
N ASN A 207 -0.39 5.69 16.45
CA ASN A 207 -1.68 6.22 16.89
C ASN A 207 -2.87 5.46 16.28
N ASP A 208 -2.61 4.48 15.41
CA ASP A 208 -3.59 3.69 14.66
C ASP A 208 -4.69 4.53 14.00
N CYS A 209 -4.40 5.78 13.62
CA CYS A 209 -5.38 6.74 13.08
C CYS A 209 -5.60 6.58 11.58
N VAL A 210 -4.66 5.92 10.91
CA VAL A 210 -4.66 5.72 9.48
C VAL A 210 -4.41 4.24 9.20
N LYS A 211 -5.31 3.61 8.45
CA LYS A 211 -5.15 2.25 7.96
C LYS A 211 -4.63 2.29 6.52
N ILE A 212 -3.52 1.60 6.28
CA ILE A 212 -2.96 1.42 4.95
C ILE A 212 -3.61 0.20 4.28
N SER A 213 -3.82 0.27 2.97
CA SER A 213 -4.36 -0.82 2.15
C SER A 213 -3.63 -0.84 0.81
N PHE A 214 -3.35 -2.02 0.29
CA PHE A 214 -2.60 -2.25 -0.94
C PHE A 214 -3.46 -2.85 -2.04
#